data_AF-A0A4Q3YZI7-F1
#
_entry.id   AF-A0A4Q3YZI7-F1
#
_cell.length_a   1.000
_cell.length_b   1.000
_cell.length_c   1.000
_cell.angle_alpha   90.00
_cell.angle_beta   90.00
_cell.angle_gamma   90.00
#
_symmetry.space_group_name_H-M   'P 1'
#
loop_
_entity.id
_entity.type
_entity.pdbx_description
1 polymer ?
#
loop_
_entity_poly.entity_id
_entity_poly.type
_entity_poly.pdbx_seq_one_letter_code
_entity_poly.pdbx_strand_id
1 'polypeptide(L)' 'APGHKIYPYLLRKLAVTRPNQVWAMDITYIPMARGFVYLTAVVDWFSRKVLAWRLSVTLETEPCLEALKEA' A
#
# COMPACT_ATOMS: atom_id res chain seq x y z
N ALA A 1 14.97 -16.90 -22.81
CA ALA A 1 15.13 -16.73 -21.35
C ALA A 1 13.99 -17.45 -20.65
N PRO A 2 14.19 -18.01 -19.43
CA PRO A 2 13.08 -18.57 -18.65
C PRO A 2 12.04 -17.45 -18.39
N GLY A 3 10.75 -17.76 -18.54
CA GLY A 3 9.68 -16.79 -18.25
C GLY A 3 9.58 -16.46 -16.76
N HIS A 4 9.07 -15.28 -16.43
CA HIS A 4 8.82 -14.89 -15.03
C HIS A 4 7.78 -15.82 -14.38
N LYS A 5 7.93 -16.05 -13.07
CA LYS A 5 6.96 -16.80 -12.27
C LYS A 5 5.63 -16.06 -12.23
N ILE A 6 4.56 -16.73 -12.66
CA ILE A 6 3.19 -16.21 -12.62
C ILE A 6 2.57 -16.54 -11.26
N TYR A 7 2.00 -15.53 -10.60
CA TYR A 7 1.27 -15.69 -9.34
C TYR A 7 -0.25 -15.57 -9.58
N PRO A 8 -1.09 -16.38 -8.92
CA PRO A 8 -2.54 -16.29 -9.06
C PRO A 8 -3.08 -15.00 -8.43
N TYR A 9 -4.06 -14.37 -9.08
CA TYR A 9 -4.77 -13.21 -8.53
C TYR A 9 -5.86 -13.68 -7.54
N LEU A 10 -5.51 -13.66 -6.25
CA LEU A 10 -6.35 -14.21 -5.17
C LEU A 10 -7.62 -13.42 -4.86
N LEU A 11 -7.72 -12.17 -5.32
CA LEU A 11 -8.89 -11.32 -5.06
C LEU A 11 -10.03 -11.54 -6.07
N ARG A 12 -9.82 -12.35 -7.11
CA ARG A 12 -10.84 -12.59 -8.14
C ARG A 12 -12.09 -13.22 -7.53
N LYS A 13 -13.24 -12.55 -7.69
CA LYS A 13 -14.55 -12.97 -7.14
C LYS A 13 -14.59 -13.08 -5.59
N LEU A 14 -13.64 -12.46 -4.89
CA LEU A 14 -13.66 -12.40 -3.44
C LEU A 14 -14.57 -11.25 -2.99
N ALA A 15 -15.67 -11.56 -2.32
CA ALA A 15 -16.48 -10.56 -1.64
C ALA A 15 -15.76 -10.11 -0.36
N VAL A 16 -15.54 -8.79 -0.22
CA VAL A 16 -14.94 -8.19 0.98
C VAL A 16 -16.07 -7.73 1.88
N THR A 17 -16.33 -8.48 2.95
CA THR A 17 -17.56 -8.36 3.77
C THR A 17 -17.31 -7.95 5.21
N ARG A 18 -16.04 -7.80 5.62
CA ARG A 18 -15.67 -7.37 6.97
C ARG A 18 -14.35 -6.58 6.97
N PRO A 19 -14.10 -5.76 8.01
CA PRO A 19 -12.78 -5.15 8.23
C PRO A 19 -11.68 -6.20 8.35
N ASN A 20 -10.45 -5.83 7.99
CA ASN A 20 -9.24 -6.65 8.07
C ASN A 20 -9.26 -7.92 7.22
N GLN A 21 -10.03 -7.92 6.13
CA GLN A 21 -10.07 -9.03 5.18
C GLN A 21 -9.15 -8.80 3.98
N VAL A 22 -9.09 -7.58 3.47
CA VAL A 22 -8.24 -7.19 2.34
C VAL A 22 -7.70 -5.79 2.59
N TRP A 23 -6.40 -5.63 2.44
CA TRP A 23 -5.72 -4.34 2.55
C TRP A 23 -5.17 -3.93 1.17
N ALA A 24 -5.21 -2.64 0.87
CA ALA A 24 -4.41 -2.03 -0.18
C ALA A 24 -3.21 -1.34 0.46
N MET A 25 -2.11 -1.32 -0.28
CA MET A 25 -1.04 -0.36 -0.05
C MET A 25 -0.91 0.46 -1.32
N ASP A 26 -0.83 1.77 -1.17
CA ASP A 26 -0.64 2.69 -2.29
C ASP A 26 0.38 3.76 -1.92
N ILE A 27 1.02 4.32 -2.95
CA ILE A 27 2.01 5.39 -2.81
C ILE A 27 1.57 6.58 -3.66
N THR A 28 1.46 7.74 -3.03
CA THR A 28 1.12 8.99 -3.72
C THR A 28 2.09 10.11 -3.36
N TYR A 29 1.93 11.26 -4.02
CA TYR A 29 2.79 12.41 -3.89
C TYR A 29 2.05 13.53 -3.17
N ILE A 30 2.65 14.09 -2.12
CA ILE A 30 2.14 15.30 -1.46
C ILE A 30 2.98 16.49 -1.96
N PRO A 31 2.39 17.45 -2.67
CA PRO A 31 3.07 18.66 -3.09
C PRO A 31 3.55 19.48 -1.88
N MET A 32 4.78 19.98 -1.96
CA MET A 32 5.39 20.85 -0.96
C MET A 32 5.74 22.21 -1.58
N ALA A 33 6.08 23.20 -0.75
CA ALA A 33 6.53 24.50 -1.25
C ALA A 33 7.74 24.40 -2.21
N ARG A 34 8.57 23.35 -2.04
CA ARG A 34 9.64 22.98 -2.98
C ARG A 34 9.63 21.46 -3.15
N GLY A 35 9.22 20.98 -4.32
CA GLY A 35 9.15 19.55 -4.65
C GLY A 35 7.93 18.85 -4.04
N PHE A 36 8.10 17.58 -3.69
CA PHE A 36 7.05 16.73 -3.11
C PHE A 36 7.66 15.72 -2.15
N VAL A 37 6.81 15.09 -1.33
CA VAL A 37 7.15 13.90 -0.55
C VAL A 37 6.27 12.73 -0.98
N TYR A 38 6.79 11.51 -0.87
CA TYR A 38 6.04 10.28 -1.07
C TYR A 38 5.29 9.93 0.20
N LEU A 39 3.99 9.69 0.09
CA LEU A 39 3.15 9.11 1.12
C LEU A 39 2.85 7.66 0.75
N THR A 40 3.35 6.73 1.56
CA THR A 40 2.93 5.34 1.52
C THR A 40 1.86 5.12 2.57
N ALA A 41 0.71 4.55 2.19
CA ALA A 41 -0.39 4.27 3.10
C ALA A 41 -0.92 2.83 2.95
N VAL A 42 -1.19 2.18 4.07
CA VAL A 42 -1.91 0.90 4.13
C VAL A 42 -3.36 1.17 4.51
N VAL A 43 -4.29 0.70 3.69
CA VAL A 43 -5.72 1.01 3.81
C VAL A 43 -6.55 -0.28 3.83
N ASP A 44 -7.43 -0.42 4.82
CA ASP A 44 -8.40 -1.50 4.85
C ASP A 44 -9.52 -1.27 3.81
N TRP A 45 -9.78 -2.25 2.94
CA TRP A 45 -10.74 -2.10 1.85
C TRP A 45 -12.17 -1.92 2.33
N PHE A 46 -12.56 -2.60 3.41
CA PHE A 46 -13.93 -2.59 3.88
C PHE A 46 -14.24 -1.29 4.64
N SER A 47 -13.46 -0.98 5.66
CA SER A 47 -13.69 0.16 6.56
C SER A 47 -13.18 1.48 6.00
N ARG A 48 -12.37 1.46 4.93
CA ARG A 48 -11.71 2.63 4.32
C ARG A 48 -10.77 3.38 5.27
N LYS A 49 -10.39 2.77 6.39
CA LYS A 49 -9.46 3.36 7.35
C LYS A 49 -8.02 3.19 6.87
N VAL A 50 -7.22 4.24 7.06
CA VAL A 50 -5.75 4.14 7.00
C VAL A 50 -5.30 3.43 8.27
N LEU A 51 -4.62 2.30 8.11
CA LEU A 51 -4.11 1.48 9.22
C LEU A 51 -2.75 2.00 9.70
N ALA A 52 -1.86 2.32 8.75
CA ALA A 52 -0.59 2.96 9.00
C ALA A 52 -0.10 3.71 7.74
N TRP A 53 0.86 4.61 7.92
CA TRP A 53 1.45 5.37 6.82
C TRP A 53 2.89 5.81 7.12
N ARG A 54 3.65 6.11 6.06
CA ARG A 54 5.00 6.68 6.13
C ARG A 54 5.19 7.76 5.09
N LEU A 55 6.01 8.76 5.42
CA LEU A 55 6.49 9.76 4.48
C LEU A 55 7.96 9.51 4.17
N SER A 56 8.33 9.72 2.91
CA SER A 56 9.72 9.72 2.48
C SER A 56 9.97 10.78 1.41
N VAL A 57 11.21 11.25 1.32
CA VAL A 57 11.68 12.08 0.20
C VAL A 57 12.21 11.23 -0.96
N THR A 58 12.33 9.91 -0.77
CA THR A 58 12.78 8.91 -1.75
C THR A 58 11.71 7.85 -2.01
N LEU A 59 11.72 7.25 -3.21
CA LEU A 59 10.87 6.10 -3.55
C LEU A 59 11.60 4.79 -3.23
N GLU A 60 11.93 4.60 -1.96
CA GLU A 60 12.62 3.41 -1.44
C GLU A 60 11.63 2.39 -0.86
N THR A 61 12.11 1.18 -0.55
CA THR A 61 11.23 0.08 -0.12
C THR A 61 10.96 0.14 1.39
N GLU A 62 11.87 0.73 2.14
CA GLU A 62 11.86 0.84 3.60
C GLU A 62 10.57 1.49 4.14
N PRO A 63 10.09 2.64 3.62
CA PRO A 63 8.82 3.24 4.08
C PRO A 63 7.62 2.30 3.90
N CYS A 64 7.61 1.49 2.84
CA CYS A 64 6.55 0.51 2.58
C CYS A 64 6.59 -0.64 3.59
N LEU A 65 7.77 -1.16 3.89
CA LEU A 65 7.94 -2.23 4.87
C LEU A 65 7.59 -1.77 6.28
N GLU A 66 7.94 -0.54 6.64
CA GLU A 66 7.59 0.03 7.94
C GLU A 66 6.09 0.27 8.10
N ALA A 67 5.45 0.88 7.10
CA ALA A 67 4.00 1.07 7.13
C ALA A 67 3.26 -0.27 7.22
N LEU A 68 3.70 -1.30 6.49
CA LEU A 68 3.10 -2.63 6.55
C LEU A 68 3.30 -3.33 7.89
N LYS A 69 4.43 -3.11 8.58
CA LYS A 69 4.70 -3.71 9.90
C LYS A 69 3.91 -3.05 11.03
N GLU A 70 3.55 -1.78 10.90
CA GLU A 70 2.74 -1.05 11.90
C GLU A 70 1.23 -1.28 11.74
N ALA A 71 0.76 -1.47 10.50
CA ALA A 71 -0.64 -1.71 10.17
C ALA A 71 -1.20 -3.01 10.78
#